data_AF-A0A551X1Z7-F1
#
_entry.id   AF-A0A551X1Z7-F1
#
_cell.length_a   1.000
_cell.length_b   1.000
_cell.length_c   1.000
_cell.angle_alpha   90.00
_cell.angle_beta   90.00
_cell.angle_gamma   90.00
#
_symmetry.space_group_name_H-M   'P 1'
#
loop_
_entity.id
_entity.type
_entity.pdbx_description
1 polymer ?
#
loop_
_entity_poly.entity_id
_entity_poly.type
_entity_poly.pdbx_seq_one_letter_code
_entity_poly.pdbx_strand_id
1 'polypeptide(L)'
;MANNNVFRGSDATLVLAVDDKATEEGKLADGLISEYEFSNVVGRLRNVQVNVHNEIRPYHEIGKRFPTELRPGNVDVSGFAERAHINGALLRLLLGDAAKSPPPADPIPQPTFNIVINLKNPALPSNSSKLVLFGVKFEKWSFSLPEDDFIMEGVTFRALRISSEETAG
;
A
#
# COMPACT_ATOMS: atom_id res chain seq x y z
N MET A 1 -14.24 -20.11 -10.50
CA MET A 1 -13.88 -21.11 -9.46
C MET A 1 -13.00 -20.37 -8.45
N ALA A 2 -13.26 -20.50 -7.14
CA ALA A 2 -12.45 -19.81 -6.13
C ALA A 2 -11.04 -20.40 -6.10
N ASN A 3 -10.03 -19.54 -6.19
CA ASN A 3 -8.64 -19.93 -6.25
C ASN A 3 -8.14 -20.38 -4.86
N ASN A 4 -7.81 -21.67 -4.72
CA ASN A 4 -7.33 -22.27 -3.46
C ASN A 4 -5.79 -22.22 -3.29
N ASN A 5 -5.06 -21.48 -4.14
CA ASN A 5 -3.61 -21.43 -4.09
C ASN A 5 -3.11 -20.26 -3.23
N VAL A 6 -2.25 -20.54 -2.25
CA VAL A 6 -1.59 -19.52 -1.43
C VAL A 6 -0.60 -18.75 -2.29
N PHE A 7 -0.96 -17.51 -2.63
CA PHE A 7 -0.10 -16.64 -3.40
C PHE A 7 0.98 -16.00 -2.52
N ARG A 8 2.25 -16.12 -2.94
CA ARG A 8 3.37 -15.36 -2.35
C ARG A 8 3.79 -14.30 -3.36
N GLY A 9 3.53 -13.03 -3.06
CA GLY A 9 4.02 -11.91 -3.85
C GLY A 9 5.50 -11.72 -3.59
N SER A 10 6.36 -12.19 -4.49
CA SER A 10 7.80 -11.91 -4.41
C SER A 10 8.09 -10.44 -4.70
N ASP A 11 7.33 -9.85 -5.63
CA ASP A 11 7.58 -8.52 -6.18
C ASP A 11 6.31 -7.68 -6.28
N ALA A 12 6.39 -6.45 -5.80
CA ALA A 12 5.32 -5.46 -5.92
C ALA A 12 5.84 -4.13 -6.45
N THR A 13 4.99 -3.40 -7.16
CA THR A 13 5.26 -2.07 -7.69
C THR A 13 4.49 -1.04 -6.88
N LEU A 14 5.19 -0.01 -6.43
CA LEU A 14 4.61 1.14 -5.75
C LEU A 14 4.24 2.21 -6.80
N VAL A 15 2.99 2.63 -6.80
CA VAL A 15 2.42 3.60 -7.73
C VAL A 15 1.84 4.77 -6.94
N LEU A 16 2.01 6.01 -7.41
CA LEU A 16 1.34 7.15 -6.78
C LEU A 16 -0.17 7.07 -7.02
N ALA A 17 -0.96 7.25 -5.97
CA ALA A 17 -2.41 7.28 -6.08
C ALA A 17 -2.84 8.69 -6.52
N VAL A 18 -3.13 8.86 -7.81
CA VAL A 18 -3.71 10.11 -8.37
C VAL A 18 -5.23 9.98 -8.51
N ASP A 19 -5.83 9.02 -7.80
CA ASP A 19 -7.19 8.56 -8.05
C ASP A 19 -8.24 9.66 -7.84
N ASP A 20 -7.92 10.74 -7.11
CA ASP A 20 -8.80 11.90 -6.94
C ASP A 20 -8.07 13.25 -7.01
N LYS A 21 -8.05 13.85 -8.20
CA LYS A 21 -7.51 15.21 -8.47
C LYS A 21 -8.28 16.33 -7.74
N ALA A 22 -9.42 16.03 -7.12
CA ALA A 22 -10.14 17.02 -6.30
C ALA A 22 -9.51 17.20 -4.91
N THR A 23 -8.83 16.18 -4.40
CA THR A 23 -8.16 16.22 -3.08
C THR A 23 -6.82 16.97 -3.14
N GLU A 24 -6.43 17.60 -2.03
CA GLU A 24 -5.13 18.28 -1.94
C GLU A 24 -3.95 17.32 -2.11
N GLU A 25 -4.07 16.10 -1.56
CA GLU A 25 -3.11 15.00 -1.75
C GLU A 25 -2.93 14.65 -3.24
N GLY A 26 -4.04 14.53 -3.99
CA GLY A 26 -4.01 14.22 -5.43
C GLY A 26 -3.42 15.33 -6.29
N LYS A 27 -3.65 16.61 -5.96
CA LYS A 27 -3.06 17.76 -6.66
C LYS A 27 -1.56 17.85 -6.45
N LEU A 28 -1.09 17.61 -5.22
CA LEU A 28 0.34 17.56 -4.92
C LEU A 28 1.00 16.39 -5.66
N ALA A 29 0.38 15.21 -5.68
CA ALA A 29 0.88 14.07 -6.42
C ALA A 29 1.02 14.36 -7.94
N ASP A 30 0.00 14.96 -8.56
CA ASP A 30 0.01 15.35 -9.99
C ASP A 30 1.11 16.38 -10.31
N GLY A 31 1.34 17.33 -9.39
CA GLY A 31 2.41 18.31 -9.48
C GLY A 31 3.80 17.68 -9.45
N LEU A 32 4.05 16.75 -8.51
CA LEU A 32 5.34 16.06 -8.42
C LEU A 32 5.58 15.09 -9.57
N ILE A 33 4.55 14.41 -10.09
CA ILE A 33 4.68 13.56 -11.28
C ILE A 33 5.07 14.41 -12.50
N SER A 34 4.45 15.59 -12.65
CA SER A 34 4.73 16.52 -13.75
C SER A 34 6.11 17.18 -13.63
N GLU A 35 6.55 17.53 -12.41
CA GLU A 35 7.84 18.19 -12.16
C GLU A 35 9.04 17.29 -12.51
N TYR A 36 8.90 15.98 -12.35
CA TYR A 36 10.01 15.03 -12.47
C TYR A 36 9.86 14.03 -13.63
N GLU A 37 8.87 14.21 -14.51
CA GLU A 37 8.54 13.29 -15.62
C GLU A 37 8.46 11.83 -15.17
N PHE A 38 8.00 11.58 -13.94
CA PHE A 38 8.00 10.22 -13.41
C PHE A 38 6.99 9.36 -14.17
N SER A 39 7.42 8.16 -14.56
CA SER A 39 6.46 7.08 -14.73
C SER A 39 5.73 6.92 -13.40
N ASN A 40 4.40 6.76 -13.41
CA ASN A 40 3.57 6.66 -12.19
C ASN A 40 4.09 5.66 -11.14
N VAL A 41 4.98 4.74 -11.55
CA VAL A 41 5.75 3.84 -10.69
C VAL A 41 6.90 4.57 -10.01
N VAL A 42 6.81 4.72 -8.69
CA VAL A 42 7.79 5.44 -7.86
C VAL A 42 8.75 4.52 -7.10
N GLY A 43 8.49 3.21 -7.11
CA GLY A 43 9.39 2.25 -6.49
C GLY A 43 9.01 0.79 -6.69
N ARG A 44 9.91 -0.11 -6.29
CA ARG A 44 9.71 -1.55 -6.27
C ARG A 44 9.89 -2.11 -4.87
N LEU A 45 8.89 -2.82 -4.40
CA LEU A 45 8.84 -3.45 -3.09
C LEU A 45 9.19 -4.94 -3.22
N ARG A 46 9.94 -5.46 -2.26
CA ARG A 46 10.32 -6.87 -2.15
C ARG A 46 9.79 -7.47 -0.85
N ASN A 47 9.44 -8.75 -0.90
CA ASN A 47 8.97 -9.53 0.25
C ASN A 47 7.80 -8.84 0.98
N VAL A 48 6.77 -8.49 0.21
CA VAL A 48 5.58 -7.80 0.75
C VAL A 48 4.66 -8.81 1.45
N GLN A 49 4.29 -8.48 2.67
CA GLN A 49 3.29 -9.19 3.47
C GLN A 49 2.09 -8.28 3.68
N VAL A 50 0.90 -8.79 3.42
CA VAL A 50 -0.36 -8.07 3.60
C VAL A 50 -1.17 -8.82 4.65
N ASN A 51 -1.67 -8.09 5.64
CA ASN A 51 -2.53 -8.59 6.69
C ASN A 51 -3.88 -7.89 6.62
N VAL A 52 -4.95 -8.69 6.53
CA VAL A 52 -6.33 -8.24 6.57
C VAL A 52 -6.92 -8.70 7.88
N HIS A 53 -7.15 -7.76 8.80
CA HIS A 53 -7.76 -8.03 10.09
C HIS A 53 -9.24 -7.67 10.04
N ASN A 54 -10.09 -8.67 10.25
CA ASN A 54 -11.53 -8.46 10.36
C ASN A 54 -11.91 -8.46 11.85
N GLU A 55 -12.44 -7.35 12.32
CA GLU A 55 -12.98 -7.28 13.67
C GLU A 55 -14.29 -8.07 13.73
N ILE A 56 -14.40 -9.00 14.67
CA ILE A 56 -15.61 -9.80 14.87
C ILE A 56 -16.03 -9.66 16.34
N ARG A 57 -17.27 -9.23 16.56
CA ARG A 57 -17.80 -8.98 17.91
C ARG A 57 -18.88 -10.02 18.27
N PRO A 58 -18.76 -10.70 19.43
CA PRO A 58 -19.77 -11.64 19.88
C PRO A 58 -20.99 -10.91 20.45
N TYR A 59 -22.18 -11.24 19.93
CA TYR A 59 -23.44 -10.79 20.48
C TYR A 59 -24.02 -11.83 21.46
N HIS A 60 -24.41 -11.37 22.65
CA HIS A 60 -25.00 -12.21 23.69
C HIS A 60 -26.43 -11.74 23.96
N GLU A 61 -27.39 -12.64 23.76
CA GLU A 61 -28.75 -12.42 24.25
C GLU A 61 -28.79 -12.46 25.78
N ILE A 62 -29.67 -11.66 26.37
CA ILE A 62 -29.87 -11.61 27.82
C ILE A 62 -30.18 -13.02 28.34
N GLY A 63 -29.40 -13.48 29.31
CA GLY A 63 -29.57 -14.77 29.96
C GLY A 63 -28.82 -15.95 29.30
N LYS A 64 -28.13 -15.74 28.16
CA LYS A 64 -27.29 -16.78 27.55
C LYS A 64 -25.80 -16.57 27.87
N ARG A 65 -25.11 -17.68 28.14
CA ARG A 65 -23.66 -17.68 28.44
C ARG A 65 -22.78 -17.78 27.19
N PHE A 66 -23.31 -18.31 26.10
CA PHE A 66 -22.63 -18.39 24.81
C PHE A 66 -23.16 -17.32 23.86
N PRO A 67 -22.29 -16.77 22.98
CA PRO A 67 -22.74 -15.83 21.97
C PRO A 67 -23.71 -16.50 21.00
N THR A 68 -24.79 -15.81 20.66
CA THR A 68 -25.79 -16.30 19.73
C THR A 68 -25.48 -15.92 18.29
N GLU A 69 -24.70 -14.86 18.09
CA GLU A 69 -24.36 -14.34 16.78
C GLU A 69 -22.96 -13.69 16.81
N LEU A 70 -22.25 -13.77 15.69
CA LEU A 70 -21.02 -13.03 15.46
C LEU A 70 -21.33 -11.86 14.52
N ARG A 71 -21.09 -10.64 14.98
CA ARG A 71 -21.35 -9.43 14.19
C ARG A 71 -20.06 -8.96 13.53
N PRO A 72 -20.08 -8.68 12.21
CA PRO A 72 -18.93 -8.11 11.52
C PRO A 72 -18.70 -6.67 12.00
N GLY A 73 -17.44 -6.33 12.26
CA GLY A 73 -16.97 -5.00 12.58
C GLY A 73 -16.15 -4.40 11.43
N ASN A 74 -15.17 -3.59 11.78
CA ASN A 74 -14.30 -2.94 10.80
C ASN A 74 -13.31 -3.92 10.17
N VAL A 75 -12.85 -3.58 8.96
CA VAL A 75 -11.81 -4.30 8.24
C VAL A 75 -10.59 -3.41 8.18
N ASP A 76 -9.50 -3.85 8.81
CA ASP A 76 -8.22 -3.15 8.81
C ASP A 76 -7.25 -3.85 7.87
N VAL A 77 -6.71 -3.10 6.91
CA VAL A 77 -5.68 -3.60 5.98
C VAL A 77 -4.34 -2.97 6.36
N SER A 78 -3.39 -3.82 6.74
CA SER A 78 -2.03 -3.43 7.09
C SER A 78 -1.02 -4.31 6.38
N GLY A 79 0.25 -3.92 6.39
CA GLY A 79 1.28 -4.74 5.80
C GLY A 79 2.69 -4.28 6.10
N PHE A 80 3.62 -5.11 5.64
CA PHE A 80 5.04 -4.94 5.81
C PHE A 80 5.75 -5.24 4.49
N ALA A 81 6.78 -4.47 4.16
CA ALA A 81 7.70 -4.76 3.08
C ALA A 81 9.13 -4.70 3.61
N GLU A 82 9.93 -5.71 3.29
CA GLU A 82 11.31 -5.78 3.78
C GLU A 82 12.17 -4.69 3.17
N ARG A 83 12.10 -4.54 1.84
CA ARG A 83 12.87 -3.56 1.09
C ARG A 83 12.00 -2.86 0.06
N ALA A 84 12.19 -1.54 -0.07
CA ALA A 84 11.65 -0.75 -1.17
C ALA A 84 12.80 -0.01 -1.87
N HIS A 85 13.02 -0.34 -3.14
CA HIS A 85 13.87 0.48 -4.02
C HIS A 85 13.05 1.65 -4.49
N ILE A 86 13.47 2.85 -4.13
CA ILE A 86 12.69 4.07 -4.33
C ILE A 86 13.51 5.08 -5.12
N ASN A 87 12.81 5.94 -5.86
CA ASN A 87 13.49 7.06 -6.50
C ASN A 87 13.93 8.08 -5.44
N GLY A 88 15.07 8.76 -5.64
CA GLY A 88 15.57 9.79 -4.71
C GLY A 88 14.59 10.94 -4.49
N ALA A 89 13.69 11.20 -5.44
CA ALA A 89 12.61 12.17 -5.28
C ALA A 89 11.46 11.70 -4.35
N LEU A 90 11.43 10.42 -3.97
CA LEU A 90 10.42 9.89 -3.06
C LEU A 90 10.54 10.48 -1.65
N LEU A 91 11.74 10.90 -1.21
CA LEU A 91 11.88 11.64 0.04
C LEU A 91 11.10 12.97 0.01
N ARG A 92 11.16 13.68 -1.12
CA ARG A 92 10.36 14.89 -1.33
C ARG A 92 8.88 14.58 -1.47
N LEU A 93 8.50 13.45 -2.07
CA LEU A 93 7.10 13.00 -2.09
C LEU A 93 6.58 12.70 -0.67
N LEU A 94 7.32 11.92 0.13
CA LEU A 94 6.94 11.52 1.49
C LEU A 94 6.84 12.70 2.45
N LEU A 95 7.76 13.66 2.31
CA LEU A 95 7.79 14.87 3.13
C LEU A 95 6.92 16.00 2.57
N GLY A 96 6.44 15.87 1.32
CA GLY A 96 5.67 16.90 0.64
C GLY A 96 6.38 18.26 0.65
N ASP A 97 5.62 19.33 0.91
CA ASP A 97 6.17 20.68 1.03
C ASP A 97 7.08 20.87 2.26
N ALA A 98 7.13 19.91 3.21
CA ALA A 98 8.08 19.96 4.33
C ALA A 98 9.54 19.82 3.88
N ALA A 99 9.77 19.25 2.69
CA ALA A 99 11.10 19.15 2.10
C ALA A 99 11.62 20.51 1.57
N LYS A 100 10.76 21.52 1.44
CA LYS A 100 11.14 22.88 1.06
C LYS A 100 11.60 23.65 2.29
N SER A 101 12.58 24.54 2.11
CA SER A 101 13.07 25.43 3.17
C SER A 101 12.62 26.87 2.88
N PRO A 102 11.91 27.54 3.81
CA PRO A 102 11.46 27.06 5.12
C PRO A 102 10.24 26.12 5.02
N PRO A 103 10.04 25.19 5.98
CA PRO A 103 8.85 24.36 6.01
C PRO A 103 7.58 25.22 6.15
N PRO A 104 6.49 24.90 5.43
CA PRO A 104 5.23 25.61 5.56
C PRO A 104 4.63 25.43 6.97
N ALA A 105 3.89 26.45 7.44
CA ALA A 105 3.25 26.44 8.75
C ALA A 105 1.94 25.63 8.78
N ASP A 106 1.38 25.33 7.62
CA ASP A 106 0.12 24.61 7.46
C ASP A 106 0.29 23.09 7.61
N PRO A 107 -0.78 22.34 7.93
CA PRO A 107 -0.74 20.88 7.99
C PRO A 107 -0.28 20.30 6.65
N ILE A 108 0.77 19.46 6.70
CA ILE A 108 1.39 18.89 5.50
C ILE A 108 0.71 17.55 5.21
N PRO A 109 -0.06 17.43 4.12
CA PRO A 109 -0.75 16.20 3.80
C PRO A 109 0.26 15.11 3.42
N GLN A 110 0.10 13.91 4.00
CA GLN A 110 0.91 12.76 3.64
C GLN A 110 0.43 12.20 2.30
N PRO A 111 1.31 11.95 1.32
CA PRO A 111 0.91 11.34 0.06
C PRO A 111 0.28 9.96 0.25
N THR A 112 -0.66 9.64 -0.63
CA THR A 112 -1.26 8.32 -0.75
C THR A 112 -0.68 7.56 -1.94
N PHE A 113 -0.49 6.26 -1.74
CA PHE A 113 0.07 5.37 -2.74
C PHE A 113 -0.86 4.20 -3.04
N ASN A 114 -0.72 3.60 -4.21
CA ASN A 114 -1.30 2.31 -4.52
C ASN A 114 -0.18 1.28 -4.65
N ILE A 115 -0.33 0.12 -4.03
CA ILE A 115 0.62 -1.00 -4.19
C ILE A 115 -0.02 -2.03 -5.09
N VAL A 116 0.66 -2.37 -6.19
CA VAL A 116 0.24 -3.43 -7.11
C VAL A 116 1.18 -4.62 -6.94
N ILE A 117 0.63 -5.76 -6.54
CA ILE A 117 1.36 -7.02 -6.37
C ILE A 117 0.94 -7.97 -7.48
N ASN A 118 1.91 -8.45 -8.26
CA ASN A 118 1.65 -9.43 -9.30
C ASN A 118 1.96 -10.82 -8.77
N LEU A 119 0.94 -11.66 -8.69
CA LEU A 119 0.99 -13.01 -8.16
C LEU A 119 0.98 -13.97 -9.34
N LYS A 120 2.14 -14.57 -9.63
CA LYS A 120 2.23 -15.65 -10.61
C LYS A 120 1.88 -16.96 -9.94
N ASN A 121 1.00 -17.75 -10.54
CA ASN A 121 0.72 -19.09 -10.06
C ASN A 121 1.82 -20.04 -10.57
N PRO A 122 2.68 -20.62 -9.70
CA PRO A 122 3.73 -21.53 -10.14
C PRO A 122 3.19 -22.84 -10.72
N ALA A 123 1.97 -23.24 -10.38
CA ALA A 123 1.33 -24.45 -10.90
C ALA A 123 0.64 -24.22 -12.25
N LEU A 124 0.26 -22.97 -12.57
CA LEU A 124 -0.40 -22.58 -13.82
C LEU A 124 0.18 -21.25 -14.33
N PRO A 125 1.31 -21.27 -15.05
CA PRO A 125 2.04 -20.07 -15.45
C PRO A 125 1.25 -19.12 -16.37
N SER A 126 0.23 -19.63 -17.07
CA SER A 126 -0.68 -18.83 -17.90
C SER A 126 -1.67 -18.00 -17.10
N ASN A 127 -1.86 -18.32 -15.82
CA ASN A 127 -2.77 -17.61 -14.93
C ASN A 127 -1.98 -16.65 -14.06
N SER A 128 -2.40 -15.39 -14.06
CA SER A 128 -1.85 -14.37 -13.18
C SER A 128 -2.96 -13.71 -12.38
N SER A 129 -2.69 -13.49 -11.10
CA SER A 129 -3.56 -12.73 -10.21
C SER A 129 -2.86 -11.44 -9.85
N LYS A 130 -3.58 -10.33 -9.88
CA LYS A 130 -3.09 -9.00 -9.54
C LYS A 130 -3.81 -8.54 -8.29
N LEU A 131 -3.06 -8.24 -7.25
CA LEU A 131 -3.57 -7.66 -6.01
C LEU A 131 -3.28 -6.17 -6.02
N VAL A 132 -4.26 -5.35 -5.70
CA VAL A 132 -4.10 -3.89 -5.62
C VAL A 132 -4.54 -3.42 -4.24
N LEU A 133 -3.61 -2.80 -3.52
CA LEU A 133 -3.86 -2.07 -2.28
C LEU A 133 -4.03 -0.60 -2.63
N PHE A 134 -5.12 0.00 -2.18
CA PHE A 134 -5.45 1.39 -2.49
C PHE A 134 -5.33 2.29 -1.28
N GLY A 135 -4.90 3.53 -1.50
CA GLY A 135 -4.81 4.55 -0.45
C GLY A 135 -3.82 4.17 0.65
N VAL A 136 -2.70 3.57 0.26
CA VAL A 136 -1.63 3.15 1.14
C VAL A 136 -0.91 4.37 1.71
N LYS A 137 -0.77 4.39 3.04
CA LYS A 137 0.08 5.33 3.78
C LYS A 137 1.14 4.55 4.55
N PHE A 138 2.37 5.05 4.52
CA PHE A 138 3.48 4.45 5.27
C PHE A 138 3.45 4.92 6.72
N GLU A 139 3.44 3.97 7.66
CA GLU A 139 3.41 4.22 9.09
C GLU A 139 4.84 4.34 9.65
N LYS A 140 5.74 3.47 9.18
CA LYS A 140 7.16 3.51 9.55
C LYS A 140 8.00 3.14 8.35
N TRP A 141 9.11 3.84 8.21
CA TRP A 141 10.15 3.53 7.24
C TRP A 141 11.49 4.01 7.75
N SER A 142 12.55 3.34 7.31
CA SER A 142 13.93 3.76 7.52
C SER A 142 14.66 3.70 6.19
N PHE A 143 15.64 4.57 5.97
CA PHE A 143 16.46 4.55 4.77
C PHE A 143 17.88 4.11 5.09
N SER A 144 18.44 3.30 4.21
CA SER A 144 19.87 3.04 4.13
C SER A 144 20.35 3.65 2.82
N LEU A 145 21.41 4.47 2.87
CA LEU A 145 22.06 5.02 1.68
C LEU A 145 23.39 4.27 1.46
N PRO A 146 23.39 3.12 0.78
CA PRO A 146 24.58 2.67 0.07
C PRO A 146 24.90 3.67 -1.06
N GLU A 147 26.17 3.77 -1.47
CA GLU A 147 26.67 4.83 -2.38
C GLU A 147 25.88 5.01 -3.70
N ASP A 148 25.12 3.99 -4.14
CA ASP A 148 24.51 3.95 -5.48
C ASP A 148 22.96 3.82 -5.52
N ASP A 149 22.24 3.63 -4.39
CA ASP A 149 20.77 3.44 -4.44
C ASP A 149 20.04 3.93 -3.17
N PHE A 150 18.79 4.39 -3.33
CA PHE A 150 17.91 4.74 -2.23
C PHE A 150 17.06 3.53 -1.84
N ILE A 151 17.40 2.89 -0.72
CA ILE A 151 16.71 1.71 -0.22
C ILE A 151 15.99 2.06 1.08
N MET A 152 14.66 1.90 1.09
CA MET A 152 13.90 1.87 2.33
C MET A 152 13.89 0.46 2.89
N GLU A 153 14.18 0.31 4.18
CA GLU A 153 14.16 -0.96 4.89
C GLU A 153 13.08 -0.96 5.99
N GLY A 154 12.46 -2.11 6.16
CA GLY A 154 11.50 -2.37 7.25
C GLY A 154 10.26 -1.48 7.18
N VAL A 155 9.65 -1.39 6.00
CA VAL A 155 8.53 -0.47 5.74
C VAL A 155 7.23 -1.09 6.25
N THR A 156 6.51 -0.40 7.13
CA THR A 156 5.14 -0.76 7.51
C THR A 156 4.15 0.21 6.90
N PHE A 157 2.99 -0.31 6.49
CA PHE A 157 1.95 0.48 5.84
C PHE A 157 0.56 0.07 6.25
N ARG A 158 -0.39 0.98 6.05
CA ARG A 158 -1.84 0.76 6.14
C ARG A 158 -2.49 1.14 4.83
N ALA A 159 -3.54 0.43 4.44
CA ALA A 159 -4.29 0.68 3.21
C ALA A 159 -5.77 0.90 3.52
N LEU A 160 -6.46 1.67 2.66
CA LEU A 160 -7.90 1.89 2.78
C LEU A 160 -8.70 0.67 2.33
N ARG A 161 -8.24 0.00 1.26
CA ARG A 161 -8.92 -1.18 0.71
C ARG A 161 -7.95 -2.05 -0.10
N ILE A 162 -8.39 -3.28 -0.33
CA ILE A 162 -7.70 -4.28 -1.14
C ILE A 162 -8.63 -4.80 -2.23
N SER A 163 -8.10 -5.04 -3.43
CA SER A 163 -8.80 -5.68 -4.55
C SER A 163 -7.93 -6.76 -5.16
N SER A 164 -8.55 -7.81 -5.70
CA SER A 164 -7.88 -8.83 -6.49
C SER A 164 -8.54 -8.94 -7.87
N GLU A 165 -7.72 -8.88 -8.92
CA GLU A 165 -8.11 -9.13 -10.30
C GLU A 165 -7.45 -10.44 -10.74
N GLU A 166 -8.23 -11.40 -11.25
CA GLU A 166 -7.67 -12.61 -11.86
C GLU A 166 -7.78 -12.52 -13.37
N THR A 167 -6.69 -12.74 -14.07
CA THR A 167 -6.72 -12.97 -15.51
C THR A 167 -6.60 -14.47 -15.73
N ALA A 168 -7.73 -15.09 -16.08
CA ALA A 168 -7.75 -16.47 -16.57
C ALA A 168 -7.18 -16.47 -18.00
N GLY A 169 -6.18 -17.31 -18.23
CA GLY A 169 -5.73 -17.67 -19.58
C GLY A 169 -6.65 -18.70 -20.23
#